data_AF-A0A2N1TIK2-F1
#
_entry.id   AF-A0A2N1TIK2-F1
#
_cell.length_a   1.000
_cell.length_b   1.000
_cell.length_c   1.000
_cell.angle_alpha   90.00
_cell.angle_beta   90.00
_cell.angle_gamma   90.00
#
_symmetry.space_group_name_H-M   'P 1'
#
loop_
_entity.id
_entity.type
_entity.pdbx_description
1 polymer ?
#
loop_
_entity_poly.entity_id
_entity_poly.type
_entity_poly.pdbx_seq_one_letter_code
_entity_poly.pdbx_strand_id
1 'polypeptide(L)'
;MYRWNAFFAVCITVSLGMPVLSADSDNDPSYIDKFHAQPVVHTLQRSNLEKIEFIEVIAKNFGYTDTYNLRKDYWSARLLVIKGDIVGARKMLEKNREDIDKTLLTLSKQYRVDAQKILDECSLKMSEMKLEVEIGGDPDEHDRLDRNNSRIRIAYDEFHNAVKASTGKQYQPSINLFRHAKRQAINILEDLAGPNERHKVVDKYKIHIVDNRQEVFKKS
;
A
#
# COMPACT_ATOMS: atom_id res chain seq x y z
N MET A 1 88.01 12.17 -39.63
CA MET A 1 87.70 12.49 -41.04
C MET A 1 86.24 12.14 -41.25
N TYR A 2 85.39 13.16 -41.49
CA TYR A 2 83.93 13.08 -41.54
C TYR A 2 83.41 12.16 -42.66
N ARG A 3 82.28 11.46 -42.41
CA ARG A 3 81.18 11.20 -43.37
C ARG A 3 79.99 10.49 -42.70
N TRP A 4 78.92 11.22 -42.36
CA TRP A 4 77.72 11.58 -43.16
C TRP A 4 76.57 10.59 -42.93
N ASN A 5 75.60 11.02 -42.11
CA ASN A 5 74.33 10.36 -41.81
C ASN A 5 73.38 10.42 -43.03
N ALA A 6 72.74 9.30 -43.36
CA ALA A 6 71.58 9.26 -44.25
C ALA A 6 70.32 9.04 -43.42
N PHE A 7 69.51 10.10 -43.28
CA PHE A 7 68.16 10.06 -42.75
C PHE A 7 67.20 9.61 -43.87
N PHE A 8 66.47 8.52 -43.66
CA PHE A 8 65.29 8.18 -44.46
C PHE A 8 64.07 8.89 -43.88
N ALA A 9 63.47 9.79 -44.67
CA ALA A 9 62.19 10.41 -44.36
C ALA A 9 61.05 9.46 -44.77
N VAL A 10 60.31 8.95 -43.79
CA VAL A 10 59.04 8.25 -44.01
C VAL A 10 57.91 9.27 -43.86
N CYS A 11 57.30 9.65 -44.97
CA CYS A 11 56.08 10.46 -44.98
C CYS A 11 54.89 9.59 -44.55
N ILE A 12 54.51 9.66 -43.27
CA ILE A 12 53.24 9.11 -42.78
C ILE A 12 52.15 10.12 -43.14
N THR A 13 51.33 9.79 -44.14
CA THR A 13 50.08 10.49 -44.41
C THR A 13 49.11 10.25 -43.25
N VAL A 14 48.91 11.25 -42.41
CA VAL A 14 47.85 11.28 -41.40
C VAL A 14 46.52 11.45 -42.14
N SER A 15 45.77 10.37 -42.34
CA SER A 15 44.36 10.48 -42.66
C SER A 15 43.64 10.96 -41.41
N LEU A 16 43.32 12.26 -41.39
CA LEU A 16 42.33 12.82 -40.47
C LEU A 16 40.98 12.18 -40.82
N GLY A 17 40.72 11.01 -40.26
CA GLY A 17 39.37 10.47 -40.17
C GLY A 17 38.57 11.42 -39.30
N MET A 18 37.81 12.31 -39.95
CA MET A 18 36.74 13.03 -39.27
C MET A 18 35.82 11.99 -38.62
N PRO A 19 35.43 12.12 -37.35
CA PRO A 19 34.38 11.29 -36.81
C PRO A 19 33.11 11.61 -37.59
N VAL A 20 32.64 10.63 -38.36
CA VAL A 20 31.32 10.64 -38.96
C VAL A 20 30.33 10.71 -37.81
N LEU A 21 29.72 11.88 -37.62
CA LEU A 21 28.55 12.06 -36.77
C LEU A 21 27.36 11.44 -37.50
N SER A 22 27.27 10.11 -37.51
CA SER A 22 26.08 9.41 -37.98
C SER A 22 25.12 9.22 -36.81
N ALA A 23 24.10 10.08 -36.79
CA ALA A 23 22.81 9.95 -36.14
C ALA A 23 22.52 8.61 -35.42
N ASP A 24 22.67 8.59 -34.11
CA ASP A 24 21.81 7.78 -33.23
C ASP A 24 20.49 8.55 -33.06
N SER A 25 19.49 8.32 -33.93
CA SER A 25 18.19 9.00 -33.80
C SER A 25 16.96 8.10 -33.85
N ASP A 26 17.11 6.78 -33.76
CA ASP A 26 15.96 5.85 -33.83
C ASP A 26 15.52 5.28 -32.46
N ASN A 27 16.15 5.67 -31.35
CA ASN A 27 15.77 5.21 -30.01
C ASN A 27 15.45 6.31 -29.00
N ASP A 28 15.61 7.58 -29.37
CA ASP A 28 15.23 8.67 -28.48
C ASP A 28 13.73 8.97 -28.60
N PRO A 29 12.98 8.96 -27.49
CA PRO A 29 11.54 9.23 -27.54
C PRO A 29 11.26 10.60 -28.15
N SER A 30 10.24 10.67 -29.01
CA SER A 30 9.88 11.92 -29.68
C SER A 30 9.47 12.99 -28.65
N TYR A 31 9.56 14.26 -29.04
CA TYR A 31 9.06 15.36 -28.20
C TYR A 31 7.59 15.16 -27.80
N ILE A 32 6.77 14.65 -28.72
CA ILE A 32 5.35 14.36 -28.49
C ILE A 32 5.18 13.28 -27.40
N ASP A 33 6.00 12.22 -27.44
CA ASP A 33 5.97 11.16 -26.43
C ASP A 33 6.31 11.69 -25.03
N LYS A 34 7.33 12.55 -24.95
CA LYS A 34 7.71 13.21 -23.69
C LYS A 34 6.59 14.12 -23.18
N PHE A 35 5.97 14.90 -24.06
CA PHE A 35 4.86 15.78 -23.73
C PHE A 35 3.66 15.02 -23.16
N HIS A 36 3.26 13.90 -23.78
CA HIS A 36 2.15 13.08 -23.29
C HIS A 36 2.51 12.27 -22.03
N ALA A 37 3.77 11.92 -21.84
CA ALA A 37 4.21 11.18 -20.65
C ALA A 37 4.26 12.06 -19.39
N GLN A 38 4.57 13.35 -19.51
CA GLN A 38 4.72 14.28 -18.38
C GLN A 38 3.53 14.30 -17.39
N PRO A 39 2.27 14.49 -17.82
CA PRO A 39 1.13 14.51 -16.88
C PRO A 39 0.89 13.16 -16.22
N VAL A 40 1.15 12.07 -16.94
CA VAL A 40 1.00 10.69 -16.42
C VAL A 40 2.05 10.43 -15.34
N VAL A 41 3.31 10.81 -15.58
CA VAL A 41 4.40 10.69 -14.61
C VAL A 41 4.08 11.46 -13.33
N HIS A 42 3.62 12.72 -13.43
CA HIS A 42 3.28 13.52 -12.26
C HIS A 42 2.16 12.85 -11.42
N THR A 43 1.12 12.36 -12.10
CA THR A 43 0.01 11.66 -11.45
C THR A 43 0.48 10.39 -10.73
N LEU A 44 1.31 9.58 -11.40
CA LEU A 44 1.84 8.34 -10.83
C LEU A 44 2.83 8.60 -9.68
N GLN A 45 3.67 9.63 -9.78
CA GLN A 45 4.61 10.01 -8.70
C GLN A 45 3.87 10.30 -7.40
N ARG A 46 2.74 11.00 -7.48
CA ARG A 46 1.91 11.29 -6.32
C ARG A 46 1.18 10.03 -5.83
N SER A 47 0.40 9.40 -6.71
CA SER A 47 -0.47 8.28 -6.34
C SER A 47 0.32 7.06 -5.82
N ASN A 48 1.45 6.73 -6.45
CA ASN A 48 2.26 5.60 -6.00
C ASN A 48 2.88 5.88 -4.62
N LEU A 49 3.36 7.10 -4.37
CA LEU A 49 3.95 7.46 -3.08
C LEU A 49 2.93 7.36 -1.95
N GLU A 50 1.75 7.95 -2.14
CA GLU A 50 0.64 7.90 -1.18
C GLU A 50 0.26 6.44 -0.86
N LYS A 51 0.19 5.57 -1.87
CA LYS A 51 -0.08 4.14 -1.69
C LYS A 51 1.06 3.39 -0.99
N ILE A 52 2.32 3.69 -1.30
CA ILE A 52 3.48 3.08 -0.64
C ILE A 52 3.48 3.43 0.85
N GLU A 53 3.26 4.70 1.19
CA GLU A 53 3.19 5.14 2.59
C GLU A 53 2.04 4.48 3.35
N PHE A 54 0.89 4.32 2.69
CA PHE A 54 -0.23 3.56 3.24
C PHE A 54 0.14 2.10 3.57
N ILE A 55 0.83 1.41 2.64
CA ILE A 55 1.30 0.03 2.83
C ILE A 55 2.34 -0.04 3.94
N GLU A 56 3.25 0.93 4.05
CA GLU A 56 4.30 0.95 5.07
C GLU A 56 3.76 1.05 6.49
N VAL A 57 2.68 1.79 6.71
CA VAL A 57 2.01 1.83 8.02
C VAL A 57 1.54 0.42 8.39
N ILE A 58 0.91 -0.29 7.44
CA ILE A 58 0.46 -1.67 7.64
C ILE A 58 1.63 -2.61 7.92
N ALA A 59 2.71 -2.49 7.15
CA ALA A 59 3.92 -3.29 7.30
C ALA A 59 4.56 -3.08 8.68
N LYS A 60 4.61 -1.85 9.19
CA LYS A 60 5.13 -1.54 10.53
C LYS A 60 4.26 -2.11 11.65
N ASN A 61 2.95 -2.20 11.44
CA ASN A 61 2.01 -2.71 12.45
C ASN A 61 1.98 -4.22 12.53
N PHE A 62 1.93 -4.91 11.38
CA PHE A 62 1.67 -6.35 11.33
C PHE A 62 2.79 -7.18 10.70
N GLY A 63 3.76 -6.56 10.02
CA GLY A 63 4.81 -7.29 9.31
C GLY A 63 4.31 -8.12 8.12
N TYR A 64 3.10 -7.85 7.62
CA TYR A 64 2.47 -8.65 6.54
C TYR A 64 3.20 -8.59 5.19
N THR A 65 4.02 -7.56 4.95
CA THR A 65 4.68 -7.37 3.66
C THR A 65 5.94 -6.53 3.80
N ASP A 66 6.86 -6.65 2.84
CA ASP A 66 8.04 -5.80 2.70
C ASP A 66 7.80 -4.75 1.62
N THR A 67 8.09 -3.49 1.94
CA THR A 67 7.91 -2.33 1.05
C THR A 67 9.20 -1.88 0.39
N TYR A 68 10.35 -2.49 0.72
CA TYR A 68 11.66 -2.04 0.27
C TYR A 68 11.74 -1.92 -1.27
N ASN A 69 11.33 -2.96 -2.00
CA ASN A 69 11.39 -2.95 -3.46
C ASN A 69 10.42 -1.92 -4.07
N LEU A 70 9.20 -1.77 -3.51
CA LEU A 70 8.25 -0.75 -3.97
C LEU A 70 8.84 0.66 -3.82
N ARG A 71 9.52 0.93 -2.70
CA ARG A 71 10.17 2.20 -2.40
C ARG A 71 11.39 2.43 -3.29
N LYS A 72 12.22 1.40 -3.48
CA LYS A 72 13.42 1.44 -4.34
C LYS A 72 13.05 1.72 -5.79
N ASP A 73 12.05 1.03 -6.32
CA ASP A 73 11.62 1.19 -7.72
C ASP A 73 11.01 2.57 -7.95
N TYR A 74 10.23 3.08 -6.98
CA TYR A 74 9.71 4.45 -7.00
C TYR A 74 10.83 5.49 -7.10
N TRP A 75 11.85 5.40 -6.24
CA TRP A 75 12.98 6.35 -6.24
C TRP A 75 13.83 6.23 -7.50
N SER A 76 13.99 5.01 -8.03
CA SER A 76 14.69 4.78 -9.29
C SER A 76 13.96 5.45 -10.46
N ALA A 77 12.63 5.39 -10.49
CA ALA A 77 11.83 6.08 -11.50
C ALA A 77 11.90 7.61 -11.35
N ARG A 78 11.93 8.13 -10.11
CA ARG A 78 12.15 9.57 -9.86
C ARG A 78 13.51 10.05 -10.35
N LEU A 79 14.55 9.23 -10.23
CA LEU A 79 15.88 9.55 -10.74
C LEU A 79 15.86 9.71 -12.28
N LEU A 80 15.08 8.89 -12.99
CA LEU A 80 14.90 9.06 -14.44
C LEU A 80 14.24 10.39 -14.80
N VAL A 81 13.24 10.84 -14.02
CA VAL A 81 12.63 12.16 -14.21
C VAL A 81 13.66 13.28 -14.06
N ILE A 82 14.53 13.20 -13.05
CA ILE A 82 15.61 14.17 -12.83
C ILE A 82 16.60 14.17 -14.00
N LYS A 83 16.87 13.00 -14.59
CA LYS A 83 17.73 12.83 -15.77
C LYS A 83 17.06 13.25 -17.09
N GLY A 84 15.78 13.64 -17.08
CA GLY A 84 15.03 14.01 -18.28
C GLY A 84 14.49 12.83 -19.10
N ASP A 85 14.68 11.58 -18.64
CA ASP A 85 14.09 10.40 -19.24
C ASP A 85 12.66 10.18 -18.73
N ILE A 86 11.74 11.00 -19.24
CA ILE A 86 10.33 11.00 -18.84
C ILE A 86 9.61 9.73 -19.29
N VAL A 87 9.95 9.19 -20.46
CA VAL A 87 9.29 8.00 -21.02
C VAL A 87 9.74 6.74 -20.27
N GLY A 88 11.03 6.62 -19.94
CA GLY A 88 11.53 5.57 -19.05
C GLY A 88 10.93 5.67 -17.65
N ALA A 89 10.88 6.88 -17.07
CA ALA A 89 10.25 7.11 -15.77
C ALA A 89 8.79 6.67 -15.74
N ARG A 90 8.02 7.01 -16.79
CA ARG A 90 6.62 6.58 -16.94
C ARG A 90 6.49 5.06 -16.88
N LYS A 91 7.25 4.34 -17.70
CA LYS A 91 7.22 2.87 -17.75
C LYS A 91 7.54 2.25 -16.39
N MET A 92 8.54 2.78 -15.69
CA MET A 92 8.89 2.30 -14.35
C MET A 92 7.81 2.60 -13.31
N LEU A 93 7.19 3.79 -13.36
CA LEU A 93 6.09 4.15 -12.45
C LEU A 93 4.82 3.35 -12.72
N GLU A 94 4.52 3.01 -13.97
CA GLU A 94 3.41 2.12 -14.34
C GLU A 94 3.62 0.71 -13.77
N LYS A 95 4.83 0.14 -13.93
CA LYS A 95 5.19 -1.14 -13.31
C LYS A 95 5.11 -1.07 -11.78
N ASN A 96 5.64 -0.01 -11.17
CA ASN A 96 5.58 0.19 -9.73
C ASN A 96 4.12 0.26 -9.23
N ARG A 97 3.21 0.90 -9.98
CA ARG A 97 1.78 0.91 -9.68
C ARG A 97 1.18 -0.50 -9.70
N GLU A 98 1.53 -1.33 -10.68
CA GLU A 98 1.05 -2.71 -10.76
C GLU A 98 1.51 -3.54 -9.55
N ASP A 99 2.76 -3.39 -9.13
CA ASP A 99 3.30 -4.11 -7.98
C ASP A 99 2.70 -3.61 -6.65
N ILE A 100 2.40 -2.31 -6.55
CA ILE A 100 1.61 -1.72 -5.46
C ILE A 100 0.21 -2.34 -5.42
N ASP A 101 -0.49 -2.41 -6.56
CA ASP A 101 -1.85 -2.94 -6.61
C ASP A 101 -1.90 -4.45 -6.29
N LYS A 102 -0.88 -5.23 -6.70
CA LYS A 102 -0.71 -6.63 -6.26
C LYS A 102 -0.53 -6.73 -4.74
N THR A 103 0.29 -5.85 -4.18
CA THR A 103 0.53 -5.82 -2.72
C THR A 103 -0.76 -5.47 -1.97
N LEU A 104 -1.50 -4.46 -2.43
CA LEU A 104 -2.78 -4.07 -1.84
C LEU A 104 -3.84 -5.17 -1.97
N LEU A 105 -3.87 -5.94 -3.05
CA LEU A 105 -4.74 -7.11 -3.18
C LEU A 105 -4.43 -8.19 -2.13
N THR A 106 -3.14 -8.47 -1.89
CA THR A 106 -2.74 -9.41 -0.85
C THR A 106 -3.16 -8.91 0.54
N LEU A 107 -2.92 -7.63 0.81
CA LEU A 107 -3.34 -7.01 2.07
C LEU A 107 -4.86 -7.00 2.23
N SER A 108 -5.65 -6.74 1.18
CA SER A 108 -7.11 -6.75 1.26
C SER A 108 -7.65 -8.13 1.62
N LYS A 109 -7.02 -9.20 1.13
CA LYS A 109 -7.35 -10.59 1.53
C LYS A 109 -7.05 -10.83 3.01
N GLN A 110 -5.90 -10.37 3.50
CA GLN A 110 -5.56 -10.51 4.92
C GLN A 110 -6.54 -9.72 5.81
N TYR A 111 -6.85 -8.48 5.44
CA TYR A 111 -7.81 -7.65 6.17
C TYR A 111 -9.22 -8.24 6.17
N ARG A 112 -9.63 -8.91 5.08
CA ARG A 112 -10.88 -9.66 5.05
C ARG A 112 -10.89 -10.77 6.10
N VAL A 113 -9.82 -11.57 6.18
CA VAL A 113 -9.70 -12.65 7.16
C VAL A 113 -9.73 -12.09 8.58
N ASP A 114 -8.94 -11.06 8.86
CA ASP A 114 -8.87 -10.42 10.18
C ASP A 114 -10.24 -9.82 10.57
N ALA A 115 -10.90 -9.11 9.65
CA ALA A 115 -12.20 -8.50 9.91
C ALA A 115 -13.29 -9.54 10.14
N GLN A 116 -13.31 -10.62 9.33
CA GLN A 116 -14.25 -11.72 9.51
C GLN A 116 -14.06 -12.36 10.89
N LYS A 117 -12.82 -12.68 11.28
CA LYS A 117 -12.53 -13.28 12.58
C LYS A 117 -13.05 -12.43 13.74
N ILE A 118 -12.80 -11.11 13.71
CA ILE A 118 -13.23 -10.19 14.77
C ILE A 118 -14.76 -10.06 14.79
N LEU A 119 -15.41 -10.02 13.62
CA LEU A 119 -16.87 -10.01 13.51
C LEU A 119 -17.50 -11.31 14.04
N ASP A 120 -16.90 -12.46 13.74
CA ASP A 120 -17.41 -13.75 14.21
C ASP A 120 -17.29 -13.87 15.74
N GLU A 121 -16.16 -13.44 16.32
CA GLU A 121 -16.01 -13.35 17.77
C GLU A 121 -17.06 -12.40 18.40
N CYS A 122 -17.32 -11.26 17.76
CA CYS A 122 -18.34 -10.30 18.19
C CYS A 122 -19.75 -10.89 18.14
N SER A 123 -20.11 -11.56 17.03
CA SER A 123 -21.40 -12.21 16.84
C SER A 123 -21.64 -13.33 17.83
N LEU A 124 -20.61 -14.14 18.10
CA LEU A 124 -20.67 -15.19 19.12
C LEU A 124 -20.97 -14.57 20.49
N LYS A 125 -20.21 -13.54 20.89
CA LYS A 125 -20.40 -12.89 22.19
C LYS A 125 -21.79 -12.25 22.34
N MET A 126 -22.31 -11.65 21.28
CA MET A 126 -23.68 -11.13 21.26
C MET A 126 -24.73 -12.23 21.39
N SER A 127 -24.52 -13.38 20.74
CA SER A 127 -25.42 -14.53 20.84
C SER A 127 -25.42 -15.14 22.25
N GLU A 128 -24.25 -15.23 22.88
CA GLU A 128 -24.12 -15.69 24.27
C GLU A 128 -24.87 -14.76 25.23
N MET A 129 -24.63 -13.44 25.14
CA MET A 129 -25.32 -12.45 25.97
C MET A 129 -26.83 -12.46 25.73
N LYS A 130 -27.29 -12.66 24.48
CA LYS A 130 -28.71 -12.77 24.19
C LYS A 130 -29.35 -13.96 24.91
N LEU A 131 -28.68 -15.11 24.93
CA LEU A 131 -29.16 -16.29 25.65
C LEU A 131 -29.23 -16.03 27.16
N GLU A 132 -28.21 -15.37 27.73
CA GLU A 132 -28.17 -14.98 29.15
C GLU A 132 -29.33 -14.04 29.52
N VAL A 133 -29.63 -13.06 28.67
CA VAL A 133 -30.77 -12.15 28.85
C VAL A 133 -32.11 -12.90 28.78
N GLU A 134 -32.28 -13.83 27.83
CA GLU A 134 -33.52 -14.60 27.66
C GLU A 134 -33.83 -15.51 28.87
N ILE A 135 -32.81 -16.01 29.59
CA ILE A 135 -32.99 -16.87 30.78
C ILE A 135 -33.16 -16.06 32.09
N GLY A 136 -33.37 -14.75 31.99
CA GLY A 136 -33.57 -13.86 33.15
C GLY A 136 -32.31 -13.12 33.60
N GLY A 137 -31.43 -12.77 32.65
CA GLY A 137 -30.22 -11.98 32.87
C GLY A 137 -30.48 -10.56 33.38
N ASP A 138 -29.39 -9.85 33.69
CA ASP A 138 -29.43 -8.51 34.28
C ASP A 138 -30.05 -7.49 33.29
N PRO A 139 -30.98 -6.61 33.72
CA PRO A 139 -31.45 -5.49 32.91
C PRO A 139 -30.34 -4.67 32.22
N ASP A 140 -29.18 -4.50 32.88
CA ASP A 140 -28.04 -3.78 32.31
C ASP A 140 -27.44 -4.50 31.08
N GLU A 141 -27.51 -5.83 31.03
CA GLU A 141 -27.07 -6.64 29.89
C GLU A 141 -28.04 -6.53 28.71
N HIS A 142 -29.34 -6.48 28.98
CA HIS A 142 -30.37 -6.25 27.96
C HIS A 142 -30.13 -4.92 27.23
N ASP A 143 -29.92 -3.86 28.01
CA ASP A 143 -29.63 -2.51 27.50
C ASP A 143 -28.35 -2.46 26.66
N ARG A 144 -27.29 -3.18 27.09
CA ARG A 144 -26.02 -3.27 26.34
C ARG A 144 -26.19 -4.05 25.04
N LEU A 145 -26.95 -5.13 25.06
CA LEU A 145 -27.24 -5.93 23.87
C LEU A 145 -28.02 -5.13 22.83
N ASP A 146 -29.08 -4.43 23.26
CA ASP A 146 -29.95 -3.65 22.38
C ASP A 146 -29.21 -2.51 21.69
N ARG A 147 -28.37 -1.78 22.42
CA ARG A 147 -27.54 -0.71 21.84
C ARG A 147 -26.56 -1.22 20.77
N ASN A 148 -26.14 -2.47 20.86
CA ASN A 148 -25.15 -3.05 19.94
C ASN A 148 -25.78 -3.81 18.76
N ASN A 149 -27.05 -4.19 18.83
CA ASN A 149 -27.77 -4.88 17.75
C ASN A 149 -27.77 -4.10 16.42
N SER A 150 -27.89 -2.77 16.46
CA SER A 150 -27.80 -1.94 15.25
C SER A 150 -26.36 -1.80 14.75
N ARG A 151 -25.39 -1.70 15.67
CA ARG A 151 -23.97 -1.49 15.36
C ARG A 151 -23.34 -2.71 14.69
N ILE A 152 -23.71 -3.92 15.09
CA ILE A 152 -23.20 -5.12 14.44
C ILE A 152 -23.67 -5.25 12.99
N ARG A 153 -24.92 -4.83 12.69
CA ARG A 153 -25.44 -4.77 11.31
C ARG A 153 -24.61 -3.81 10.47
N ILE A 154 -24.35 -2.60 10.98
CA ILE A 154 -23.48 -1.61 10.32
C ILE A 154 -22.09 -2.20 10.07
N ALA A 155 -21.53 -2.93 11.05
CA ALA A 155 -20.22 -3.55 10.90
C ALA A 155 -20.18 -4.61 9.78
N TYR A 156 -21.22 -5.44 9.66
CA TYR A 156 -21.37 -6.39 8.55
C TYR A 156 -21.62 -5.70 7.21
N ASP A 157 -22.39 -4.61 7.17
CA ASP A 157 -22.61 -3.83 5.94
C ASP A 157 -21.29 -3.24 5.41
N GLU A 158 -20.49 -2.65 6.30
CA GLU A 158 -19.14 -2.15 5.97
C GLU A 158 -18.23 -3.27 5.46
N PHE A 159 -18.28 -4.45 6.10
CA PHE A 159 -17.55 -5.63 5.65
C PHE A 159 -17.98 -6.08 4.25
N HIS A 160 -19.28 -6.14 3.97
CA HIS A 160 -19.79 -6.52 2.65
C HIS A 160 -19.43 -5.47 1.58
N ASN A 161 -19.47 -4.18 1.92
CA ASN A 161 -19.00 -3.11 1.04
C ASN A 161 -17.50 -3.22 0.78
N ALA A 162 -16.70 -3.57 1.79
CA ALA A 162 -15.28 -3.83 1.63
C ALA A 162 -15.01 -4.99 0.66
N VAL A 163 -15.77 -6.09 0.77
CA VAL A 163 -15.67 -7.23 -0.15
C VAL A 163 -16.01 -6.81 -1.59
N LYS A 164 -17.10 -6.05 -1.79
CA LYS A 164 -17.48 -5.52 -3.11
C LYS A 164 -16.37 -4.63 -3.69
N ALA A 165 -15.81 -3.72 -2.89
CA ALA A 165 -14.72 -2.85 -3.29
C ALA A 165 -13.47 -3.64 -3.70
N SER A 166 -13.11 -4.69 -2.94
CA SER A 166 -11.97 -5.56 -3.29
C SER A 166 -12.20 -6.27 -4.62
N THR A 167 -13.40 -6.80 -4.86
CA THR A 167 -13.77 -7.44 -6.14
C THR A 167 -13.72 -6.44 -7.30
N GLY A 168 -14.11 -5.19 -7.06
CA GLY A 168 -14.00 -4.07 -8.00
C GLY A 168 -12.57 -3.53 -8.18
N LYS A 169 -11.54 -4.21 -7.66
CA LYS A 169 -10.12 -3.81 -7.69
C LYS A 169 -9.82 -2.50 -6.96
N GLN A 170 -10.73 -2.03 -6.10
CA GLN A 170 -10.54 -0.87 -5.24
C GLN A 170 -9.92 -1.32 -3.90
N TYR A 171 -8.68 -1.80 -3.95
CA TYR A 171 -8.04 -2.50 -2.82
C TYR A 171 -7.78 -1.59 -1.61
N GLN A 172 -7.24 -0.39 -1.81
CA GLN A 172 -7.01 0.56 -0.71
C GLN A 172 -8.33 1.01 -0.05
N PRO A 173 -9.38 1.43 -0.79
CA PRO A 173 -10.70 1.66 -0.21
C PRO A 173 -11.26 0.45 0.54
N SER A 174 -11.12 -0.75 -0.02
CA SER A 174 -11.54 -2.00 0.65
C SER A 174 -10.86 -2.19 2.00
N ILE A 175 -9.54 -1.98 2.10
CA ILE A 175 -8.80 -2.07 3.37
C ILE A 175 -9.35 -1.07 4.41
N ASN A 176 -9.68 0.15 3.99
CA ASN A 176 -10.27 1.15 4.89
C ASN A 176 -11.66 0.74 5.38
N LEU A 177 -12.51 0.19 4.51
CA LEU A 177 -13.81 -0.35 4.90
C LEU A 177 -13.66 -1.54 5.88
N PHE A 178 -12.69 -2.43 5.67
CA PHE A 178 -12.36 -3.47 6.65
C PHE A 178 -11.88 -2.90 7.99
N ARG A 179 -11.10 -1.80 8.01
CA ARG A 179 -10.74 -1.09 9.25
C ARG A 179 -11.96 -0.54 9.96
N HIS A 180 -12.92 0.03 9.23
CA HIS A 180 -14.18 0.51 9.81
C HIS A 180 -14.99 -0.63 10.43
N ALA A 181 -15.13 -1.76 9.73
CA ALA A 181 -15.80 -2.95 10.25
C ALA A 181 -15.11 -3.48 11.53
N LYS A 182 -13.78 -3.65 11.51
CA LYS A 182 -12.99 -4.06 12.68
C LYS A 182 -13.18 -3.11 13.86
N ARG A 183 -13.14 -1.80 13.61
CA ARG A 183 -13.32 -0.79 14.66
C ARG A 183 -14.69 -0.90 15.32
N GLN A 184 -15.76 -1.07 14.53
CA GLN A 184 -17.10 -1.26 15.09
C GLN A 184 -17.18 -2.54 15.91
N ALA A 185 -16.67 -3.66 15.38
CA ALA A 185 -16.68 -4.94 16.08
C ALA A 185 -15.88 -4.90 17.39
N ILE A 186 -14.69 -4.29 17.41
CA ILE A 186 -13.89 -4.11 18.63
C ILE A 186 -14.63 -3.24 19.64
N ASN A 187 -15.23 -2.13 19.22
CA ASN A 187 -15.99 -1.28 20.13
C ASN A 187 -17.20 -2.02 20.72
N ILE A 188 -17.89 -2.86 19.93
CA ILE A 188 -18.97 -3.70 20.44
C ILE A 188 -18.43 -4.70 21.46
N LEU A 189 -17.33 -5.39 21.16
CA LEU A 189 -16.69 -6.31 22.09
C LEU A 189 -16.28 -5.64 23.41
N GLU A 190 -15.78 -4.40 23.34
CA GLU A 190 -15.49 -3.60 24.54
C GLU A 190 -16.74 -3.28 25.34
N ASP A 191 -17.85 -2.93 24.66
CA ASP A 191 -19.11 -2.59 25.31
C ASP A 191 -19.83 -3.82 25.89
N LEU A 192 -19.63 -4.99 25.29
CA LEU A 192 -20.13 -6.30 25.77
C LEU A 192 -19.22 -6.90 26.85
N ALA A 193 -17.96 -6.46 26.96
CA ALA A 193 -17.09 -6.80 28.08
C ALA A 193 -17.50 -6.01 29.34
N GLY A 194 -17.54 -6.67 30.50
CA GLY A 194 -17.78 -5.97 31.76
C GLY A 194 -16.68 -4.95 32.08
N PRO A 195 -16.88 -4.04 33.06
CA PRO A 195 -15.92 -2.97 33.39
C PRO A 195 -14.50 -3.48 33.66
N ASN A 196 -14.39 -4.66 34.29
CA ASN A 196 -13.12 -5.29 34.63
C ASN A 196 -12.49 -6.07 33.48
N GLU A 197 -13.17 -6.25 32.36
CA GLU A 197 -12.70 -7.09 31.24
C GLU A 197 -12.43 -6.29 29.98
N ARG A 198 -12.91 -5.05 29.90
CA ARG A 198 -12.68 -4.15 28.77
C ARG A 198 -11.20 -4.01 28.42
N HIS A 199 -10.33 -3.90 29.43
CA HIS A 199 -8.89 -3.80 29.20
C HIS A 199 -8.32 -5.01 28.46
N LYS A 200 -8.85 -6.22 28.71
CA LYS A 200 -8.43 -7.44 28.00
C LYS A 200 -8.75 -7.36 26.50
N VAL A 201 -9.90 -6.79 26.16
CA VAL A 201 -10.30 -6.57 24.75
C VAL A 201 -9.36 -5.56 24.09
N VAL A 202 -9.12 -4.43 24.75
CA VAL A 202 -8.20 -3.38 24.27
C VAL A 202 -6.80 -3.96 24.07
N ASP A 203 -6.28 -4.72 25.03
CA ASP A 203 -4.95 -5.32 24.95
C ASP A 203 -4.85 -6.38 23.84
N LYS A 204 -5.88 -7.22 23.68
CA LYS A 204 -5.97 -8.21 22.60
C LYS A 204 -5.91 -7.55 21.23
N TYR A 205 -6.59 -6.40 21.07
CA TYR A 205 -6.77 -5.74 19.78
C TYR A 205 -5.94 -4.46 19.58
N LYS A 206 -5.00 -4.14 20.48
CA LYS A 206 -4.25 -2.88 20.48
C LYS A 206 -3.61 -2.49 19.14
N ILE A 207 -3.01 -3.45 18.43
CA ILE A 207 -2.40 -3.19 17.12
C ILE A 207 -3.49 -2.86 16.08
N HIS A 208 -4.61 -3.60 16.09
CA HIS A 208 -5.75 -3.32 15.22
C HIS A 208 -6.40 -1.97 15.53
N ILE A 209 -6.52 -1.58 16.80
CA ILE A 209 -7.08 -0.28 17.21
C ILE A 209 -6.26 0.87 16.62
N VAL A 210 -4.94 0.81 16.72
CA VAL A 210 -4.03 1.83 16.17
C VAL A 210 -4.05 1.81 14.65
N ASP A 211 -3.99 0.63 14.04
CA ASP A 211 -4.04 0.49 12.58
C ASP A 211 -5.36 1.00 11.98
N ASN A 212 -6.49 0.81 12.67
CA ASN A 212 -7.79 1.29 12.20
C ASN A 212 -7.86 2.83 12.08
N ARG A 213 -6.90 3.55 12.69
CA ARG A 213 -6.71 5.00 12.56
C ARG A 213 -5.63 5.39 11.55
N GLN A 214 -5.04 4.40 10.85
CA GLN A 214 -3.91 4.57 9.95
C GLN A 214 -2.66 5.11 10.65
N GLU A 215 -2.46 4.72 11.91
CA GLU A 215 -1.31 5.10 12.72
C GLU A 215 -0.33 3.92 12.88
N VAL A 216 0.92 4.21 13.22
CA VAL A 216 1.94 3.19 13.52
C VAL A 216 1.91 2.87 15.02
N PHE A 217 1.73 1.59 15.35
CA PHE A 217 1.81 1.08 16.71
C PHE A 217 3.22 1.26 17.26
N LYS A 218 3.36 2.16 18.24
CA LYS A 218 4.61 2.36 18.98
C LYS A 218 4.59 1.42 20.17
N LYS A 219 5.53 0.47 20.20
CA LYS A 219 5.75 -0.37 21.38
C LYS A 219 6.36 0.52 22.48
N SER A 220 5.55 0.90 23.46
CA SER A 220 6.00 1.56 24.69
C SER A 220 6.76 0.60 25.58
#